data_AF-A0AAP5LSF4-F1
#
_entry.id   AF-A0AAP5LSF4-F1
#
_cell.length_a   1.000
_cell.length_b   1.000
_cell.length_c   1.000
_cell.angle_alpha   90.00
_cell.angle_beta   90.00
_cell.angle_gamma   90.00
#
_symmetry.space_group_name_H-M   'P 1'
#
loop_
_entity.id
_entity.type
_entity.pdbx_description
1 polymer ?
#
loop_
_entity_poly.entity_id
_entity_poly.type
_entity_poly.pdbx_seq_one_letter_code
_entity_poly.pdbx_strand_id
1 'polypeptide(L)'
;MAWLAGIDGCKGGWIAAIASTEGADAPLIRVVPRFADLFAGEVVPDLVAVDMPIGLPDRVQGSGRGPEQAVRALLGDRQSSVFSIPARRAVEATDYREACALALAASDPPRKVSKQGFHLFPKIREIDGLLRSEPSLRERVFEIHPELAFRTMRHAPLNHPKKIKGVVNPEGLTERRSLLMAAGIAADAANSRPPRGAAADDLLDALAALVVARHIAAGRGRPFPDPPGRDSHGLPIAIWTFRPVSEPEQDIVMSARPVTRPMIEEAAGRIAGHARVTPVIRLGTGAFGSEADVSFKLECLQHAGSFKTRGAFNNLLSLPVPASGVSAASGGNHGAAVAYAAMKRGVKATIFVPEISPAAKIEAIKRFGADVVVGGAQYDDAQAACDRFVTETGALKIHPFAAVETIAGQGTLGREWELQEPDLDTVLVAVGGGGLISGIASWFAGSKVKVVGVEPEGSRALQAAFDAKGPVEVKVASVAADSLGARNVGQLVYDVTRDSVDHVALVPDAAITEAQGVLWRDFRLAVEPGGAAALGALLCGAYKPAKGERLGVLVCGANVDLTKLAAIVG
;
A
#
# COMPACT_ATOMS: atom_id res chain seq x y z
N MET A 1 7.84 7.98 31.00
CA MET A 1 8.92 7.78 30.02
C MET A 1 9.44 6.34 30.10
N ALA A 2 9.01 5.51 29.15
CA ALA A 2 9.52 4.14 29.02
C ALA A 2 10.79 4.14 28.15
N TRP A 3 11.74 3.27 28.47
CA TRP A 3 13.01 3.14 27.77
C TRP A 3 13.06 1.83 26.98
N LEU A 4 13.56 1.89 25.76
CA LEU A 4 13.73 0.74 24.88
C LEU A 4 15.20 0.57 24.55
N ALA A 5 15.66 -0.67 24.42
CA ALA A 5 17.03 -0.95 24.01
C ALA A 5 17.10 -1.97 22.86
N GLY A 6 17.95 -1.65 21.89
CA GLY A 6 18.46 -2.59 20.91
C GLY A 6 19.90 -2.96 21.24
N ILE A 7 20.18 -4.26 21.28
CA ILE A 7 21.45 -4.79 21.79
C ILE A 7 22.10 -5.73 20.78
N ASP A 8 23.42 -5.61 20.64
CA ASP A 8 24.25 -6.57 19.92
C ASP A 8 25.52 -6.94 20.73
N GLY A 9 26.05 -8.13 20.48
CA GLY A 9 27.24 -8.66 21.12
C GLY A 9 28.52 -8.13 20.47
N CYS A 10 29.31 -7.36 21.21
CA CYS A 10 30.58 -6.81 20.74
C CYS A 10 31.79 -7.32 21.54
N LYS A 11 33.00 -6.94 21.14
CA LYS A 11 34.25 -7.33 21.81
C LYS A 11 34.31 -6.81 23.26
N GLY A 12 33.73 -5.64 23.51
CA GLY A 12 33.68 -5.01 24.83
C GLY A 12 32.59 -5.53 25.77
N GLY A 13 31.77 -6.49 25.33
CA GLY A 13 30.57 -6.92 26.02
C GLY A 13 29.36 -6.73 25.11
N TRP A 14 28.48 -5.80 25.46
CA TRP A 14 27.22 -5.56 24.76
C TRP A 14 27.13 -4.09 24.36
N ILE A 15 26.98 -3.82 23.07
CA ILE A 15 26.64 -2.48 22.60
C ILE A 15 25.12 -2.31 22.70
N ALA A 16 24.70 -1.20 23.29
CA ALA A 16 23.32 -0.86 23.52
C ALA A 16 22.98 0.48 22.86
N ALA A 17 21.96 0.48 22.02
CA ALA A 17 21.28 1.68 21.56
C ALA A 17 19.99 1.85 22.37
N ILE A 18 19.93 2.88 23.20
CA ILE A 18 18.85 3.10 24.17
C ILE A 18 18.09 4.37 23.81
N ALA A 19 16.77 4.29 23.68
CA ALA A 19 15.93 5.44 23.36
C ALA A 19 14.66 5.47 24.21
N SER A 20 14.17 6.68 24.47
CA SER A 20 12.87 6.92 25.09
C SER A 20 11.73 6.67 24.09
N THR A 21 10.57 6.26 24.58
CA THR A 21 9.33 6.16 23.78
C THR A 21 8.68 7.51 23.47
N GLU A 22 9.02 8.58 24.19
CA GLU A 22 8.31 9.87 24.17
C GLU A 22 9.07 10.99 23.44
N GLY A 23 10.28 10.73 22.91
CA GLY A 23 11.16 11.74 22.32
C GLY A 23 11.70 11.38 20.94
N ALA A 24 12.00 12.41 20.14
CA ALA A 24 12.69 12.29 18.84
C ALA A 24 14.22 12.34 18.98
N ASP A 25 14.74 12.30 20.21
CA ASP A 25 16.16 12.40 20.50
C ASP A 25 16.95 11.21 19.95
N ALA A 26 18.22 11.47 19.62
CA ALA A 26 19.14 10.45 19.19
C ALA A 26 19.32 9.38 20.30
N PRO A 27 19.36 8.08 19.96
CA PRO A 27 19.56 7.03 20.94
C PRO A 27 20.90 7.19 21.66
N LEU A 28 20.90 6.99 22.97
CA LEU A 28 22.11 6.85 23.77
C LEU A 28 22.82 5.56 23.39
N ILE A 29 24.05 5.68 22.89
CA ILE A 29 24.89 4.53 22.53
C ILE A 29 25.93 4.29 23.63
N ARG A 30 25.93 3.09 24.22
CA ARG A 30 26.94 2.70 25.22
C ARG A 30 27.35 1.24 25.08
N VAL A 31 28.54 0.91 25.59
CA VAL A 31 29.01 -0.49 25.73
C VAL A 31 29.01 -0.86 27.21
N VAL A 32 28.39 -1.98 27.54
CA VAL A 32 28.39 -2.54 28.90
C VAL A 32 29.08 -3.91 28.92
N PRO A 33 29.86 -4.25 29.96
CA PRO A 33 30.63 -5.49 29.96
C PRO A 33 29.74 -6.73 30.16
N ARG A 34 28.66 -6.63 30.94
CA ARG A 34 27.71 -7.72 31.19
C ARG A 34 26.31 -7.33 30.75
N PHE A 35 25.51 -8.30 30.30
CA PHE A 35 24.13 -8.08 29.87
C PHE A 35 23.25 -7.58 31.03
N ALA A 36 23.48 -8.09 32.24
CA ALA A 36 22.77 -7.65 33.45
C ALA A 36 23.01 -6.16 33.78
N ASP A 37 24.14 -5.59 33.36
CA ASP A 37 24.45 -4.17 33.60
C ASP A 37 23.53 -3.23 32.80
N LEU A 38 22.79 -3.73 31.81
CA LEU A 38 21.74 -2.97 31.11
C LEU A 38 20.59 -2.57 32.04
N PHE A 39 20.32 -3.39 33.06
CA PHE A 39 19.20 -3.22 33.98
C PHE A 39 19.59 -2.51 35.29
N ALA A 40 20.77 -1.90 35.33
CA ALA A 40 21.27 -1.14 36.46
C ALA A 40 21.47 0.35 36.08
N GLY A 41 21.29 1.24 37.06
CA GLY A 41 21.51 2.68 36.91
C GLY A 41 20.24 3.51 36.66
N GLU A 42 20.41 4.72 36.13
CA GLU A 42 19.33 5.70 35.96
C GLU A 42 18.47 5.46 34.70
N VAL A 43 19.07 4.94 33.63
CA VAL A 43 18.37 4.63 32.36
C VAL A 43 18.28 3.11 32.22
N VAL A 44 17.14 2.57 32.64
CA VAL A 44 16.83 1.14 32.61
C VAL A 44 15.77 0.86 31.54
N PRO A 45 16.06 0.03 30.52
CA PRO A 45 15.10 -0.27 29.48
C PRO A 45 13.96 -1.18 29.99
N ASP A 46 12.74 -0.79 29.72
CA ASP A 46 11.52 -1.57 29.95
C ASP A 46 11.44 -2.77 29.00
N LEU A 47 11.93 -2.61 27.77
CA LEU A 47 11.97 -3.65 26.75
C LEU A 47 13.31 -3.68 26.02
N VAL A 48 13.83 -4.88 25.79
CA VAL A 48 15.12 -5.16 25.17
C VAL A 48 14.94 -6.11 23.99
N ALA A 49 15.39 -5.70 22.80
CA ALA A 49 15.59 -6.60 21.67
C ALA A 49 17.10 -6.86 21.53
N VAL A 50 17.50 -8.14 21.42
CA VAL A 50 18.92 -8.54 21.40
C VAL A 50 19.21 -9.51 20.26
N ASP A 51 20.29 -9.26 19.51
CA ASP A 51 20.83 -10.22 18.53
C ASP A 51 21.59 -11.34 19.24
N MET A 52 20.84 -12.18 19.96
CA MET A 52 21.39 -13.36 20.60
C MET A 52 20.29 -14.41 20.81
N PRO A 53 20.59 -15.70 20.56
CA PRO A 53 19.72 -16.83 20.86
C PRO A 53 19.16 -16.85 22.29
N ILE A 54 17.84 -16.96 22.41
CA ILE A 54 17.08 -17.17 23.65
C ILE A 54 16.24 -18.44 23.51
N GLY A 55 16.19 -19.22 24.59
CA GLY A 55 15.50 -20.51 24.62
C GLY A 55 16.33 -21.59 23.92
N LEU A 56 16.69 -22.61 24.69
CA LEU A 56 17.57 -23.69 24.22
C LEU A 56 16.86 -25.03 24.40
N PRO A 57 16.46 -25.70 23.31
CA PRO A 57 15.80 -26.99 23.41
C PRO A 57 16.76 -28.08 23.89
N ASP A 58 16.23 -29.13 24.51
CA ASP A 58 17.03 -30.29 24.94
C ASP A 58 17.48 -31.15 23.75
N ARG A 59 16.74 -31.07 22.64
CA ARG A 59 17.05 -31.74 21.37
C ARG A 59 16.66 -30.87 20.18
N VAL A 60 17.46 -30.91 19.12
CA VAL A 60 17.25 -30.14 17.88
C VAL A 60 16.76 -31.08 16.77
N GLN A 61 15.66 -30.73 16.11
CA GLN A 61 15.19 -31.42 14.90
C GLN A 61 15.40 -30.54 13.68
N GLY A 62 15.88 -31.11 12.58
CA GLY A 62 16.15 -30.40 11.34
C GLY A 62 17.42 -29.55 11.40
N SER A 63 17.33 -28.31 10.93
CA SER A 63 18.51 -27.45 10.72
C SER A 63 18.75 -26.40 11.81
N GLY A 64 18.00 -26.38 12.91
CA GLY A 64 18.13 -25.41 14.01
C GLY A 64 17.02 -25.55 15.05
N ARG A 65 16.92 -24.62 16.01
CA ARG A 65 15.92 -24.65 17.11
C ARG A 65 14.46 -24.50 16.63
N GLY A 66 14.26 -24.16 15.36
CA GLY A 66 12.96 -23.88 14.76
C GLY A 66 12.92 -22.45 14.19
N PRO A 67 13.17 -21.42 15.01
CA PRO A 67 13.28 -20.03 14.55
C PRO A 67 14.25 -19.84 13.40
N GLU A 68 15.44 -20.43 13.46
CA GLU A 68 16.42 -20.28 12.38
C GLU A 68 15.93 -20.90 11.08
N GLN A 69 15.18 -21.99 11.16
CA GLN A 69 14.64 -22.68 9.99
C GLN A 69 13.57 -21.81 9.33
N ALA A 70 12.67 -21.23 10.13
CA ALA A 70 11.64 -20.32 9.68
C ALA A 70 12.24 -19.04 9.06
N VAL A 71 13.25 -18.45 9.70
CA VAL A 71 13.86 -17.19 9.26
C VAL A 71 14.70 -17.37 8.00
N ARG A 72 15.45 -18.47 7.84
CA ARG A 72 16.30 -18.72 6.65
C ARG A 72 15.51 -18.66 5.34
N ALA A 73 14.29 -19.19 5.34
CA ALA A 73 13.41 -19.15 4.17
C ALA A 73 13.08 -17.71 3.71
N LEU A 74 13.16 -16.72 4.61
CA LEU A 74 12.81 -15.32 4.34
C LEU A 74 13.98 -14.48 3.84
N LEU A 75 15.21 -15.00 3.91
CA LEU A 75 16.44 -14.22 3.69
C LEU A 75 17.08 -14.44 2.31
N GLY A 76 16.55 -15.34 1.48
CA GLY A 76 17.10 -15.64 0.15
C GLY A 76 18.60 -16.00 0.23
N ASP A 77 19.43 -15.30 -0.55
CA ASP A 77 20.89 -15.49 -0.57
C ASP A 77 21.58 -15.19 0.77
N ARG A 78 20.90 -14.50 1.69
CA ARG A 78 21.43 -14.17 3.03
C ARG A 78 21.09 -15.21 4.09
N GLN A 79 20.46 -16.34 3.73
CA GLN A 79 20.10 -17.40 4.69
C GLN A 79 21.28 -17.92 5.53
N SER A 80 22.50 -17.88 5.00
CA SER A 80 23.71 -18.35 5.68
C SER A 80 24.15 -17.47 6.86
N SER A 81 23.59 -16.26 7.00
CA SER A 81 23.83 -15.37 8.14
C SER A 81 23.21 -15.88 9.45
N VAL A 82 22.12 -16.66 9.35
CA VAL A 82 21.43 -17.22 10.51
C VAL A 82 22.10 -18.54 10.88
N PHE A 83 22.87 -18.55 11.95
CA PHE A 83 23.59 -19.74 12.42
C PHE A 83 22.68 -20.68 13.22
N SER A 84 22.88 -21.99 13.06
CA SER A 84 22.17 -22.98 13.88
C SER A 84 22.74 -23.02 15.29
N ILE A 85 21.89 -22.88 16.29
CA ILE A 85 22.26 -23.08 17.69
C ILE A 85 21.90 -24.51 18.10
N PRO A 86 22.83 -25.24 18.74
CA PRO A 86 22.58 -26.62 19.15
C PRO A 86 21.74 -26.66 20.43
N ALA A 87 21.45 -27.88 20.90
CA ALA A 87 20.74 -28.11 22.15
C ALA A 87 21.48 -27.53 23.37
N ARG A 88 20.72 -27.24 24.43
CA ARG A 88 21.18 -26.63 25.69
C ARG A 88 22.50 -27.19 26.21
N ARG A 89 22.59 -28.51 26.40
CA ARG A 89 23.79 -29.18 26.90
C ARG A 89 25.06 -28.89 26.08
N ALA A 90 24.92 -28.71 24.77
CA ALA A 90 26.04 -28.39 23.90
C ALA A 90 26.47 -26.93 24.05
N VAL A 91 25.51 -26.02 24.28
CA VAL A 91 25.79 -24.60 24.59
C VAL A 91 26.45 -24.44 25.97
N GLU A 92 26.09 -25.28 26.93
CA GLU A 92 26.66 -25.28 28.28
C GLU A 92 28.14 -25.69 28.31
N ALA A 93 28.57 -26.55 27.37
CA ALA A 93 29.96 -27.01 27.28
C ALA A 93 30.95 -25.86 27.02
N THR A 94 32.06 -25.88 27.75
CA THR A 94 33.16 -24.89 27.62
C THR A 94 34.25 -25.32 26.66
N ASP A 95 34.29 -26.60 26.26
CA ASP A 95 35.22 -27.14 25.27
C ASP A 95 34.53 -27.37 23.92
N TYR A 96 35.22 -27.04 22.83
CA TYR A 96 34.65 -27.14 21.48
C TYR A 96 34.39 -28.59 21.04
N ARG A 97 35.27 -29.53 21.43
CA ARG A 97 35.10 -30.95 21.07
C ARG A 97 33.92 -31.55 21.82
N GLU A 98 33.82 -31.24 23.11
CA GLU A 98 32.69 -31.64 23.95
C GLU A 98 31.36 -31.07 23.41
N ALA A 99 31.32 -29.77 23.11
CA ALA A 99 30.15 -29.13 22.50
C ALA A 99 29.73 -29.81 21.19
N CYS A 100 30.69 -30.17 20.32
CA CYS A 100 30.42 -30.91 19.09
C CYS A 100 29.86 -32.31 19.35
N ALA A 101 30.40 -33.04 20.32
CA ALA A 101 29.93 -34.38 20.67
C ALA A 101 28.48 -34.34 21.20
N LEU A 102 28.20 -33.39 22.11
CA LEU A 102 26.87 -33.19 22.69
C LEU A 102 25.85 -32.72 21.65
N ALA A 103 26.25 -31.86 20.72
CA ALA A 103 25.39 -31.40 19.62
C ALA A 103 25.03 -32.56 18.68
N LEU A 104 26.02 -33.37 18.27
CA LEU A 104 25.79 -34.56 17.43
C LEU A 104 24.80 -35.52 18.06
N ALA A 105 24.93 -35.76 19.37
CA ALA A 105 24.06 -36.70 20.08
C ALA A 105 22.65 -36.12 20.36
N ALA A 106 22.46 -34.79 20.28
CA ALA A 106 21.18 -34.12 20.58
C ALA A 106 20.54 -33.49 19.35
N SER A 107 20.93 -33.87 18.14
CA SER A 107 20.28 -33.39 16.93
C SER A 107 19.90 -34.52 15.98
N ASP A 108 18.84 -34.29 15.23
CA ASP A 108 18.41 -35.17 14.15
C ASP A 108 18.09 -34.34 12.88
N PRO A 109 18.86 -34.45 11.78
CA PRO A 109 20.04 -35.29 11.64
C PRO A 109 21.20 -34.81 12.56
N PRO A 110 22.18 -35.69 12.89
CA PRO A 110 23.35 -35.31 13.68
C PRO A 110 24.16 -34.16 13.05
N ARG A 111 24.42 -33.09 13.81
CA ARG A 111 25.14 -31.89 13.35
C ARG A 111 26.16 -31.42 14.39
N LYS A 112 27.34 -31.01 13.91
CA LYS A 112 28.38 -30.38 14.75
C LYS A 112 28.13 -28.88 14.89
N VAL A 113 28.70 -28.30 15.95
CA VAL A 113 28.72 -26.85 16.18
C VAL A 113 29.73 -26.18 15.24
N SER A 114 29.39 -25.03 14.65
CA SER A 114 30.36 -24.23 13.90
C SER A 114 31.27 -23.45 14.87
N LYS A 115 32.53 -23.20 14.49
CA LYS A 115 33.44 -22.38 15.32
C LYS A 115 32.87 -20.98 15.62
N GLN A 116 32.21 -20.38 14.62
CA GLN A 116 31.54 -19.09 14.78
C GLN A 116 30.41 -19.16 15.81
N GLY A 117 29.57 -20.20 15.76
CA GLY A 117 28.50 -20.41 16.74
C GLY A 117 29.05 -20.68 18.15
N PHE A 118 30.12 -21.46 18.28
CA PHE A 118 30.75 -21.75 19.56
C PHE A 118 31.27 -20.48 20.27
N HIS A 119 31.80 -19.50 19.51
CA HIS A 119 32.25 -18.23 20.09
C HIS A 119 31.10 -17.39 20.68
N LEU A 120 29.84 -17.66 20.33
CA LEU A 120 28.67 -16.98 20.90
C LEU A 120 28.21 -17.61 22.22
N PHE A 121 28.61 -18.84 22.53
CA PHE A 121 28.10 -19.58 23.69
C PHE A 121 28.27 -18.86 25.03
N PRO A 122 29.39 -18.17 25.33
CA PRO A 122 29.49 -17.40 26.57
C PRO A 122 28.37 -16.36 26.74
N LYS A 123 28.00 -15.67 25.66
CA LYS A 123 26.92 -14.67 25.65
C LYS A 123 25.53 -15.30 25.73
N ILE A 124 25.32 -16.42 25.04
CA ILE A 124 24.07 -17.19 25.12
C ILE A 124 23.84 -17.67 26.56
N ARG A 125 24.88 -18.23 27.21
CA ARG A 125 24.79 -18.67 28.61
C ARG A 125 24.54 -17.52 29.58
N GLU A 126 25.12 -16.35 29.31
CA GLU A 126 24.90 -15.15 30.12
C GLU A 126 23.42 -14.73 30.11
N ILE A 127 22.82 -14.63 28.93
CA ILE A 127 21.39 -14.29 28.79
C ILE A 127 20.50 -15.41 29.35
N ASP A 128 20.78 -16.67 29.02
CA ASP A 128 20.02 -17.82 29.50
C ASP A 128 20.00 -17.88 31.04
N GLY A 129 21.17 -17.73 31.67
CA GLY A 129 21.30 -17.69 33.12
C GLY A 129 20.47 -16.58 33.75
N LEU A 130 20.56 -15.36 33.21
CA LEU A 130 19.81 -14.21 33.71
C LEU A 130 18.30 -14.40 33.57
N LEU A 131 17.81 -14.83 32.41
CA LEU A 131 16.38 -15.02 32.17
C LEU A 131 15.81 -16.18 33.01
N ARG A 132 16.63 -17.17 33.35
CA ARG A 132 16.25 -18.23 34.28
C ARG A 132 16.14 -17.73 35.71
N SER A 133 17.11 -16.94 36.19
CA SER A 133 17.11 -16.40 37.56
C SER A 133 16.10 -15.28 37.78
N GLU A 134 15.75 -14.52 36.74
CA GLU A 134 14.86 -13.35 36.82
C GLU A 134 13.64 -13.53 35.89
N PRO A 135 12.58 -14.24 36.33
CA PRO A 135 11.41 -14.51 35.50
C PRO A 135 10.73 -13.26 34.93
N SER A 136 10.77 -12.11 35.63
CA SER A 136 10.22 -10.84 35.14
C SER A 136 10.89 -10.30 33.88
N LEU A 137 12.12 -10.74 33.58
CA LEU A 137 12.82 -10.34 32.35
C LEU A 137 12.38 -11.15 31.13
N ARG A 138 11.74 -12.32 31.31
CA ARG A 138 11.34 -13.21 30.21
C ARG A 138 10.30 -12.58 29.28
N GLU A 139 9.53 -11.61 29.77
CA GLU A 139 8.52 -10.87 29.00
C GLU A 139 9.06 -9.54 28.44
N ARG A 140 10.31 -9.20 28.78
CA ARG A 140 10.94 -7.92 28.45
C ARG A 140 12.11 -8.06 27.49
N VAL A 141 12.70 -9.26 27.37
CA VAL A 141 13.87 -9.52 26.53
C VAL A 141 13.50 -10.43 25.37
N PHE A 142 13.75 -9.95 24.16
CA PHE A 142 13.33 -10.59 22.90
C PHE A 142 14.54 -10.88 22.02
N GLU A 143 14.69 -12.13 21.57
CA GLU A 143 15.68 -12.51 20.56
C GLU A 143 15.27 -11.90 19.21
N ILE A 144 16.20 -11.26 18.51
CA ILE A 144 16.01 -10.77 17.14
C ILE A 144 17.16 -11.26 16.25
N HIS A 145 17.07 -11.03 14.94
CA HIS A 145 18.19 -11.22 14.02
C HIS A 145 18.30 -10.01 13.08
N PRO A 146 19.45 -9.31 12.98
CA PRO A 146 19.57 -8.07 12.22
C PRO A 146 19.22 -8.23 10.74
N GLU A 147 19.63 -9.32 10.07
CA GLU A 147 19.27 -9.55 8.67
C GLU A 147 17.76 -9.71 8.47
N LEU A 148 17.04 -10.27 9.45
CA LEU A 148 15.58 -10.33 9.42
C LEU A 148 14.98 -8.95 9.68
N ALA A 149 15.51 -8.19 10.65
CA ALA A 149 15.07 -6.82 10.92
C ALA A 149 15.21 -5.93 9.68
N PHE A 150 16.38 -5.95 9.03
CA PHE A 150 16.64 -5.20 7.80
C PHE A 150 15.80 -5.69 6.62
N ARG A 151 15.61 -7.00 6.45
CA ARG A 151 14.68 -7.54 5.45
C ARG A 151 13.24 -7.07 5.70
N THR A 152 12.84 -6.93 6.96
CA THR A 152 11.51 -6.40 7.31
C THR A 152 11.41 -4.92 6.98
N MET A 153 12.42 -4.10 7.34
CA MET A 153 12.48 -2.67 6.97
C MET A 153 12.48 -2.45 5.45
N ARG A 154 13.20 -3.28 4.69
CA ARG A 154 13.30 -3.20 3.23
C ARG A 154 12.11 -3.83 2.51
N HIS A 155 11.27 -4.59 3.21
CA HIS A 155 10.23 -5.45 2.63
C HIS A 155 10.72 -6.54 1.66
N ALA A 156 12.04 -6.72 1.52
CA ALA A 156 12.68 -7.71 0.65
C ALA A 156 14.11 -8.00 1.15
N PRO A 157 14.77 -9.10 0.73
CA PRO A 157 16.14 -9.41 1.13
C PRO A 157 17.13 -8.27 0.82
N LEU A 158 18.20 -8.15 1.61
CA LEU A 158 19.25 -7.14 1.38
C LEU A 158 20.06 -7.43 0.11
N ASN A 159 20.45 -6.37 -0.60
CA ASN A 159 21.25 -6.47 -1.81
C ASN A 159 22.71 -6.80 -1.50
N HIS A 160 23.30 -6.18 -0.46
CA HIS A 160 24.72 -6.25 -0.19
C HIS A 160 25.03 -6.88 1.19
N PRO A 161 25.98 -7.83 1.28
CA PRO A 161 26.41 -8.39 2.57
C PRO A 161 27.19 -7.36 3.39
N LYS A 162 27.19 -7.50 4.73
CA LYS A 162 28.01 -6.67 5.65
C LYS A 162 29.51 -6.76 5.37
N LYS A 163 29.98 -7.96 5.01
CA LYS A 163 31.39 -8.27 4.78
C LYS A 163 31.56 -9.16 3.56
N ILE A 164 32.63 -8.96 2.81
CA ILE A 164 33.07 -9.83 1.71
C ILE A 164 34.42 -10.40 2.11
N LYS A 165 34.51 -11.74 2.25
CA LYS A 165 35.72 -12.45 2.70
C LYS A 165 36.31 -11.90 4.02
N GLY A 166 35.44 -11.49 4.95
CA GLY A 166 35.85 -10.95 6.26
C GLY A 166 36.20 -9.46 6.27
N VAL A 167 36.24 -8.80 5.11
CA VAL A 167 36.47 -7.35 5.00
C VAL A 167 35.14 -6.62 4.94
N VAL A 168 35.05 -5.47 5.62
CA VAL A 168 33.86 -4.61 5.61
C VAL A 168 33.49 -4.24 4.17
N ASN A 169 32.21 -4.38 3.83
CA ASN A 169 31.66 -3.96 2.56
C ASN A 169 30.98 -2.58 2.71
N PRO A 170 31.54 -1.49 2.15
CA PRO A 170 30.97 -0.16 2.27
C PRO A 170 29.51 -0.08 1.78
N GLU A 171 29.20 -0.73 0.65
CA GLU A 171 27.84 -0.72 0.09
C GLU A 171 26.82 -1.37 1.04
N GLY A 172 27.22 -2.49 1.68
CA GLY A 172 26.40 -3.17 2.67
C GLY A 172 26.16 -2.35 3.94
N LEU A 173 27.15 -1.58 4.38
CA LEU A 173 26.96 -0.67 5.51
C LEU A 173 26.08 0.53 5.13
N THR A 174 26.25 1.09 3.92
CA THR A 174 25.43 2.20 3.43
C THR A 174 23.97 1.79 3.28
N GLU A 175 23.68 0.62 2.70
CA GLU A 175 22.31 0.10 2.59
C GLU A 175 21.62 0.02 3.96
N ARG A 176 22.33 -0.50 4.97
CA ARG A 176 21.81 -0.62 6.35
C ARG A 176 21.59 0.74 7.01
N ARG A 177 22.52 1.69 6.86
CA ARG A 177 22.34 3.07 7.39
C ARG A 177 21.12 3.74 6.79
N SER A 178 20.92 3.63 5.47
CA SER A 178 19.74 4.19 4.79
C SER A 178 18.42 3.60 5.32
N LEU A 179 18.38 2.28 5.54
CA LEU A 179 17.21 1.61 6.11
C LEU A 179 16.92 2.04 7.55
N LEU A 180 17.95 2.20 8.39
CA LEU A 180 17.78 2.69 9.76
C LEU A 180 17.24 4.12 9.78
N MET A 181 17.76 5.01 8.93
CA MET A 181 17.27 6.39 8.82
C MET A 181 15.82 6.43 8.35
N ALA A 182 15.46 5.62 7.35
CA ALA A 182 14.08 5.47 6.89
C ALA A 182 13.16 4.92 8.00
N ALA A 183 13.68 4.08 8.89
CA ALA A 183 12.98 3.55 10.05
C ALA A 183 12.96 4.51 11.27
N GLY A 184 13.38 5.78 11.10
CA GLY A 184 13.31 6.80 12.15
C GLY A 184 14.46 6.74 13.17
N ILE A 185 15.60 6.18 12.81
CA ILE A 185 16.85 6.38 13.55
C ILE A 185 17.49 7.69 13.07
N ALA A 186 17.87 8.55 14.02
CA ALA A 186 18.51 9.82 13.71
C ALA A 186 19.81 9.62 12.91
N ALA A 187 20.04 10.47 11.92
CA ALA A 187 21.16 10.32 11.00
C ALA A 187 22.53 10.44 11.68
N ASP A 188 22.65 11.25 12.74
CA ASP A 188 23.84 11.36 13.56
C ASP A 188 24.16 10.05 14.29
N ALA A 189 23.17 9.39 14.88
CA ALA A 189 23.33 8.08 15.51
C ALA A 189 23.68 7.01 14.48
N ALA A 190 22.93 6.94 13.37
CA ALA A 190 23.16 5.98 12.30
C ALA A 190 24.52 6.16 11.62
N ASN A 191 25.11 7.37 11.62
CA ASN A 191 26.40 7.69 11.03
C ASN A 191 27.56 7.82 12.04
N SER A 192 27.27 7.67 13.34
CA SER A 192 28.26 7.84 14.41
C SER A 192 29.36 6.78 14.38
N ARG A 193 30.48 7.09 15.05
CA ARG A 193 31.51 6.10 15.37
C ARG A 193 31.09 5.33 16.62
N PRO A 194 31.19 3.99 16.62
CA PRO A 194 30.84 3.18 17.79
C PRO A 194 31.78 3.49 18.98
N PRO A 195 31.32 3.33 20.23
CA PRO A 195 32.18 3.43 21.40
C PRO A 195 33.31 2.39 21.38
N ARG A 196 34.36 2.64 22.16
CA ARG A 196 35.49 1.71 22.29
C ARG A 196 35.00 0.33 22.72
N GLY A 197 35.37 -0.70 21.97
CA GLY A 197 34.97 -2.08 22.22
C GLY A 197 33.89 -2.61 21.27
N ALA A 198 33.31 -1.77 20.43
CA ALA A 198 32.37 -2.15 19.37
C ALA A 198 32.87 -1.76 17.98
N ALA A 199 32.53 -2.57 16.98
CA ALA A 199 32.74 -2.31 15.57
C ALA A 199 31.54 -1.56 14.96
N ALA A 200 31.70 -1.08 13.72
CA ALA A 200 30.67 -0.31 13.05
C ALA A 200 29.44 -1.16 12.71
N ASP A 201 29.63 -2.44 12.40
CA ASP A 201 28.54 -3.39 12.20
C ASP A 201 27.78 -3.67 13.49
N ASP A 202 28.47 -3.83 14.63
CA ASP A 202 27.84 -4.04 15.93
C ASP A 202 26.86 -2.88 16.27
N LEU A 203 27.22 -1.64 15.94
CA LEU A 203 26.34 -0.48 16.11
C LEU A 203 25.10 -0.55 15.22
N LEU A 204 25.24 -0.92 13.94
CA LEU A 204 24.10 -1.01 13.03
C LEU A 204 23.15 -2.15 13.43
N ASP A 205 23.69 -3.26 13.92
CA ASP A 205 22.92 -4.40 14.40
C ASP A 205 22.16 -4.03 15.70
N ALA A 206 22.80 -3.31 16.64
CA ALA A 206 22.13 -2.76 17.83
C ALA A 206 21.03 -1.74 17.47
N LEU A 207 21.25 -0.86 16.49
CA LEU A 207 20.23 0.06 16.01
C LEU A 207 19.07 -0.66 15.31
N ALA A 208 19.35 -1.73 14.55
CA ALA A 208 18.30 -2.55 13.96
C ALA A 208 17.46 -3.25 15.02
N ALA A 209 18.11 -3.77 16.06
CA ALA A 209 17.42 -4.31 17.23
C ALA A 209 16.53 -3.25 17.91
N LEU A 210 16.99 -2.00 18.02
CA LEU A 210 16.21 -0.91 18.63
C LEU A 210 14.94 -0.61 17.82
N VAL A 211 15.01 -0.65 16.49
CA VAL A 211 13.81 -0.53 15.64
C VAL A 211 12.82 -1.67 15.92
N VAL A 212 13.30 -2.91 16.04
CA VAL A 212 12.42 -4.03 16.42
C VAL A 212 11.82 -3.83 17.81
N ALA A 213 12.61 -3.39 18.79
CA ALA A 213 12.13 -3.08 20.15
C ALA A 213 11.01 -2.02 20.13
N ARG A 214 11.17 -0.94 19.37
CA ARG A 214 10.12 0.09 19.16
C ARG A 214 8.82 -0.51 18.65
N HIS A 215 8.91 -1.43 17.69
CA HIS A 215 7.72 -2.06 17.13
C HIS A 215 7.09 -3.10 18.05
N ILE A 216 7.87 -3.87 18.82
CA ILE A 216 7.32 -4.78 19.82
C ILE A 216 6.59 -3.97 20.90
N ALA A 217 7.20 -2.90 21.42
CA ALA A 217 6.57 -2.00 22.39
C ALA A 217 5.27 -1.36 21.85
N ALA A 218 5.20 -1.11 20.55
CA ALA A 218 4.01 -0.61 19.86
C ALA A 218 2.98 -1.72 19.50
N GLY A 219 3.12 -2.94 20.02
CA GLY A 219 2.18 -4.05 19.78
C GLY A 219 2.26 -4.68 18.39
N ARG A 220 3.32 -4.38 17.62
CA ARG A 220 3.54 -4.91 16.25
C ARG A 220 4.63 -5.97 16.17
N GLY A 221 5.09 -6.50 17.30
CA GLY A 221 6.04 -7.62 17.32
C GLY A 221 5.51 -8.84 16.57
N ARG A 222 6.37 -9.49 15.79
CA ARG A 222 6.06 -10.75 15.11
C ARG A 222 7.16 -11.78 15.41
N PRO A 223 6.84 -12.88 16.10
CA PRO A 223 7.80 -13.95 16.35
C PRO A 223 7.88 -14.93 15.17
N PHE A 224 8.99 -15.65 15.10
CA PHE A 224 9.17 -16.81 14.24
C PHE A 224 9.73 -17.98 15.05
N PRO A 225 8.99 -19.10 15.19
CA PRO A 225 7.61 -19.30 14.75
C PRO A 225 6.60 -18.43 15.50
N ASP A 226 5.40 -18.27 14.94
CA ASP A 226 4.24 -17.61 15.57
C ASP A 226 3.12 -18.66 15.72
N PRO A 227 2.73 -19.07 16.94
CA PRO A 227 3.23 -18.59 18.24
C PRO A 227 4.64 -19.10 18.59
N PRO A 228 5.37 -18.42 19.50
CA PRO A 228 6.67 -18.89 20.01
C PRO A 228 6.59 -20.26 20.69
N GLY A 229 7.59 -21.09 20.44
CA GLY A 229 7.83 -22.29 21.27
C GLY A 229 8.37 -21.90 22.65
N ARG A 230 8.52 -22.90 23.54
CA ARG A 230 9.22 -22.74 24.82
C ARG A 230 10.18 -23.89 25.07
N ASP A 231 11.28 -23.61 25.74
CA ASP A 231 12.18 -24.67 26.21
C ASP A 231 11.70 -25.27 27.55
N SER A 232 12.46 -26.24 28.06
CA SER A 232 12.20 -26.96 29.32
C SER A 232 12.23 -26.07 30.57
N HIS A 233 12.73 -24.83 30.47
CA HIS A 233 12.73 -23.84 31.55
C HIS A 233 11.69 -22.71 31.33
N GLY A 234 10.89 -22.82 30.27
CA GLY A 234 9.84 -21.87 29.93
C GLY A 234 10.32 -20.61 29.20
N LEU A 235 11.57 -20.56 28.74
CA LEU A 235 12.07 -19.43 27.95
C LEU A 235 11.48 -19.50 26.53
N PRO A 236 11.08 -18.37 25.93
CA PRO A 236 10.54 -18.35 24.58
C PRO A 236 11.62 -18.74 23.56
N ILE A 237 11.25 -19.62 22.62
CA ILE A 237 12.08 -19.99 21.46
C ILE A 237 11.46 -19.31 20.23
N ALA A 238 11.95 -18.11 19.91
CA ALA A 238 11.52 -17.34 18.74
C ALA A 238 12.56 -16.28 18.33
N ILE A 239 12.67 -16.03 17.03
CA ILE A 239 13.33 -14.83 16.51
C ILE A 239 12.23 -13.81 16.20
N TRP A 240 12.29 -12.65 16.82
CA TRP A 240 11.34 -11.57 16.65
C TRP A 240 11.76 -10.62 15.54
N THR A 241 10.76 -10.12 14.85
CA THR A 241 10.81 -8.91 14.03
C THR A 241 9.50 -8.16 14.28
N PHE A 242 9.05 -7.36 13.33
CA PHE A 242 7.78 -6.66 13.43
C PHE A 242 6.92 -6.88 12.21
N ARG A 243 5.61 -6.75 12.39
CA ARG A 243 4.68 -6.46 11.31
C ARG A 243 4.99 -5.03 10.88
N PRO A 244 5.41 -4.79 9.63
CA PRO A 244 5.49 -3.43 9.10
C PRO A 244 4.16 -2.72 9.36
N VAL A 245 4.14 -1.38 9.31
CA VAL A 245 2.84 -0.69 9.22
C VAL A 245 2.29 -1.02 7.83
N SER A 246 1.72 -2.19 7.68
CA SER A 246 0.71 -2.47 6.70
C SER A 246 -0.60 -2.16 7.40
N GLU A 247 -1.39 -1.30 6.79
CA GLU A 247 -2.82 -1.21 7.05
C GLU A 247 -3.48 -2.58 7.29
N PRO A 248 -4.58 -2.61 8.06
CA PRO A 248 -5.04 -3.82 8.75
C PRO A 248 -5.37 -4.98 7.79
N GLU A 249 -4.96 -6.17 8.23
CA GLU A 249 -5.33 -7.52 7.79
C GLU A 249 -6.58 -7.63 6.90
N GLN A 250 -6.35 -7.64 5.59
CA GLN A 250 -7.06 -8.48 4.62
C GLN A 250 -5.98 -8.92 3.62
N ASP A 251 -5.67 -10.23 3.56
CA ASP A 251 -5.25 -10.96 2.34
C ASP A 251 -4.45 -12.22 2.64
N ILE A 252 -5.11 -13.37 2.52
CA ILE A 252 -4.51 -14.52 1.84
C ILE A 252 -5.42 -14.90 0.67
N VAL A 253 -5.76 -13.94 -0.19
CA VAL A 253 -6.09 -14.17 -1.62
C VAL A 253 -5.73 -12.95 -2.49
N MET A 254 -4.59 -12.27 -2.32
CA MET A 254 -4.17 -11.23 -3.30
C MET A 254 -2.66 -11.14 -3.47
N SER A 255 -2.05 -12.13 -4.13
CA SER A 255 -0.83 -11.82 -4.87
C SER A 255 -1.21 -11.03 -6.14
N ALA A 256 -0.74 -9.77 -6.23
CA ALA A 256 -0.62 -8.96 -7.45
C ALA A 256 -1.77 -8.01 -7.87
N ARG A 257 -2.34 -7.16 -6.99
CA ARG A 257 -3.10 -5.98 -7.45
C ARG A 257 -2.28 -4.68 -7.39
N PRO A 258 -2.18 -3.92 -8.50
CA PRO A 258 -1.39 -2.69 -8.57
C PRO A 258 -1.86 -1.52 -7.69
N VAL A 259 -3.14 -1.51 -7.26
CA VAL A 259 -3.71 -0.49 -6.38
C VAL A 259 -4.46 -1.20 -5.27
N THR A 260 -4.18 -0.83 -4.02
CA THR A 260 -4.68 -1.52 -2.83
C THR A 260 -5.60 -0.61 -2.01
N ARG A 261 -6.45 -1.20 -1.14
CA ARG A 261 -7.25 -0.45 -0.14
C ARG A 261 -6.41 0.59 0.62
N PRO A 262 -5.17 0.26 1.05
CA PRO A 262 -4.32 1.24 1.70
C PRO A 262 -3.96 2.49 0.93
N MET A 263 -3.62 2.32 -0.33
CA MET A 263 -3.33 3.46 -1.18
C MET A 263 -4.56 4.37 -1.34
N ILE A 264 -5.76 3.80 -1.25
CA ILE A 264 -7.03 4.52 -1.29
C ILE A 264 -7.33 5.23 0.04
N GLU A 265 -7.07 4.62 1.20
CA GLU A 265 -7.16 5.28 2.51
C GLU A 265 -6.22 6.49 2.58
N GLU A 266 -4.96 6.32 2.19
CA GLU A 266 -4.01 7.42 2.11
C GLU A 266 -4.48 8.52 1.14
N ALA A 267 -5.01 8.13 -0.03
CA ALA A 267 -5.57 9.09 -0.98
C ALA A 267 -6.76 9.84 -0.38
N ALA A 268 -7.64 9.17 0.38
CA ALA A 268 -8.76 9.80 1.06
C ALA A 268 -8.28 10.83 2.09
N GLY A 269 -7.23 10.50 2.85
CA GLY A 269 -6.56 11.44 3.76
C GLY A 269 -5.99 12.66 3.02
N ARG A 270 -5.32 12.45 1.88
CA ARG A 270 -4.75 13.55 1.07
C ARG A 270 -5.82 14.48 0.52
N ILE A 271 -6.90 13.94 -0.07
CA ILE A 271 -7.91 14.75 -0.76
C ILE A 271 -8.99 15.31 0.18
N ALA A 272 -8.94 14.99 1.48
CA ALA A 272 -9.86 15.52 2.47
C ALA A 272 -9.85 17.06 2.46
N GLY A 273 -11.03 17.67 2.37
CA GLY A 273 -11.17 19.13 2.24
C GLY A 273 -10.92 19.70 0.83
N HIS A 274 -10.42 18.88 -0.11
CA HIS A 274 -10.24 19.25 -1.52
C HIS A 274 -11.33 18.67 -2.43
N ALA A 275 -11.78 17.46 -2.13
CA ALA A 275 -12.96 16.84 -2.75
C ALA A 275 -14.18 16.96 -1.84
N ARG A 276 -15.37 17.04 -2.44
CA ARG A 276 -16.64 16.96 -1.70
C ARG A 276 -16.91 15.52 -1.29
N VAL A 277 -17.38 15.33 -0.08
CA VAL A 277 -18.14 14.11 0.28
C VAL A 277 -19.50 14.25 -0.37
N THR A 278 -19.71 13.55 -1.48
CA THR A 278 -20.94 13.68 -2.27
C THR A 278 -22.10 12.92 -1.61
N PRO A 279 -23.35 13.40 -1.76
CA PRO A 279 -24.49 12.80 -1.10
C PRO A 279 -24.86 11.44 -1.70
N VAL A 280 -25.50 10.63 -0.85
CA VAL A 280 -26.25 9.44 -1.25
C VAL A 280 -27.74 9.74 -1.13
N ILE A 281 -28.53 9.36 -2.14
CA ILE A 281 -30.00 9.43 -2.10
C ILE A 281 -30.54 8.02 -2.08
N ARG A 282 -31.19 7.61 -0.99
CA ARG A 282 -31.93 6.34 -0.93
C ARG A 282 -33.29 6.52 -1.59
N LEU A 283 -33.59 5.71 -2.60
CA LEU A 283 -34.86 5.69 -3.31
C LEU A 283 -35.82 4.66 -2.72
N GLY A 284 -35.28 3.60 -2.11
CA GLY A 284 -36.04 2.53 -1.50
C GLY A 284 -36.42 1.42 -2.48
N THR A 285 -37.07 0.39 -1.92
CA THR A 285 -37.65 -0.71 -2.71
C THR A 285 -38.79 -0.21 -3.60
N GLY A 286 -38.86 -0.73 -4.82
CA GLY A 286 -39.87 -0.35 -5.82
C GLY A 286 -39.42 0.76 -6.77
N ALA A 287 -38.27 1.40 -6.51
CA ALA A 287 -37.69 2.38 -7.42
C ALA A 287 -37.48 1.79 -8.82
N PHE A 288 -37.98 2.47 -9.84
CA PHE A 288 -37.94 2.03 -11.24
C PHE A 288 -38.56 0.64 -11.49
N GLY A 289 -39.51 0.21 -10.64
CA GLY A 289 -40.13 -1.12 -10.72
C GLY A 289 -39.22 -2.25 -10.22
N SER A 290 -38.10 -1.93 -9.58
CA SER A 290 -37.15 -2.91 -9.02
C SER A 290 -37.60 -3.44 -7.65
N GLU A 291 -37.40 -4.73 -7.40
CA GLU A 291 -37.55 -5.33 -6.06
C GLU A 291 -36.31 -5.12 -5.16
N ALA A 292 -35.29 -4.42 -5.66
CA ALA A 292 -34.09 -4.02 -4.92
C ALA A 292 -34.33 -2.74 -4.11
N ASP A 293 -33.59 -2.56 -3.02
CA ASP A 293 -33.47 -1.29 -2.32
C ASP A 293 -32.42 -0.42 -3.02
N VAL A 294 -32.86 0.56 -3.80
CA VAL A 294 -32.00 1.34 -4.70
C VAL A 294 -31.53 2.64 -4.04
N SER A 295 -30.25 2.96 -4.20
CA SER A 295 -29.67 4.25 -3.82
C SER A 295 -28.83 4.85 -4.95
N PHE A 296 -28.73 6.18 -5.00
CA PHE A 296 -27.83 6.90 -5.88
C PHE A 296 -26.61 7.45 -5.12
N LYS A 297 -25.42 7.31 -5.71
CA LYS A 297 -24.23 8.09 -5.31
C LYS A 297 -23.98 9.20 -6.33
N LEU A 298 -24.00 10.46 -5.87
CA LEU A 298 -24.07 11.63 -6.74
C LEU A 298 -22.73 12.32 -6.98
N GLU A 299 -21.80 11.64 -7.66
CA GLU A 299 -20.53 12.25 -8.08
C GLU A 299 -20.66 13.34 -9.13
N CYS A 300 -21.81 13.44 -9.80
CA CYS A 300 -22.17 14.60 -10.62
C CYS A 300 -22.14 15.94 -9.84
N LEU A 301 -22.28 15.89 -8.51
CA LEU A 301 -22.19 17.06 -7.63
C LEU A 301 -20.76 17.34 -7.14
N GLN A 302 -19.75 16.58 -7.57
CA GLN A 302 -18.36 16.86 -7.24
C GLN A 302 -17.90 18.17 -7.88
N HIS A 303 -16.82 18.78 -7.34
CA HIS A 303 -16.17 19.89 -8.02
C HIS A 303 -15.78 19.53 -9.46
N ALA A 304 -15.78 20.53 -10.34
CA ALA A 304 -15.62 20.35 -11.78
C ALA A 304 -16.64 19.38 -12.44
N GLY A 305 -17.72 19.02 -11.74
CA GLY A 305 -18.89 18.34 -12.29
C GLY A 305 -18.74 16.82 -12.46
N SER A 306 -17.68 16.19 -11.93
CA SER A 306 -17.52 14.73 -12.00
C SER A 306 -16.52 14.19 -10.97
N PHE A 307 -16.50 12.86 -10.85
CA PHE A 307 -15.56 12.12 -9.99
C PHE A 307 -14.07 12.41 -10.25
N LYS A 308 -13.70 12.86 -11.46
CA LYS A 308 -12.30 13.03 -11.91
C LYS A 308 -11.46 13.91 -10.98
N THR A 309 -12.09 14.83 -10.27
CA THR A 309 -11.47 15.69 -9.26
C THR A 309 -10.71 14.91 -8.20
N ARG A 310 -11.19 13.73 -7.80
CA ARG A 310 -10.55 12.91 -6.77
C ARG A 310 -9.15 12.45 -7.19
N GLY A 311 -9.06 11.83 -8.37
CA GLY A 311 -7.77 11.45 -8.96
C GLY A 311 -6.86 12.65 -9.26
N ALA A 312 -7.42 13.76 -9.74
CA ALA A 312 -6.64 14.97 -10.01
C ALA A 312 -5.96 15.51 -8.73
N PHE A 313 -6.72 15.69 -7.64
CA PHE A 313 -6.12 16.13 -6.38
C PHE A 313 -5.13 15.11 -5.82
N ASN A 314 -5.43 13.81 -5.87
CA ASN A 314 -4.51 12.81 -5.34
C ASN A 314 -3.14 12.90 -6.05
N ASN A 315 -3.11 12.97 -7.39
CA ASN A 315 -1.86 13.16 -8.13
C ASN A 315 -1.10 14.43 -7.69
N LEU A 316 -1.79 15.58 -7.65
CA LEU A 316 -1.17 16.87 -7.31
C LEU A 316 -0.70 16.97 -5.85
N LEU A 317 -1.22 16.11 -4.97
CA LEU A 317 -0.89 16.08 -3.55
C LEU A 317 0.11 14.95 -3.21
N SER A 318 0.21 13.90 -4.02
CA SER A 318 1.12 12.78 -3.81
C SER A 318 2.44 12.89 -4.56
N LEU A 319 2.48 13.66 -5.66
CA LEU A 319 3.66 13.79 -6.52
C LEU A 319 4.29 15.18 -6.43
N PRO A 320 5.62 15.29 -6.61
CA PRO A 320 6.27 16.59 -6.70
C PRO A 320 5.78 17.34 -7.95
N VAL A 321 5.26 18.54 -7.75
CA VAL A 321 4.82 19.41 -8.85
C VAL A 321 5.94 20.39 -9.21
N PRO A 322 6.49 20.33 -10.44
CA PRO A 322 7.57 21.21 -10.87
C PRO A 322 7.06 22.65 -11.10
N ALA A 323 7.97 23.60 -11.28
CA ALA A 323 7.63 24.99 -11.58
C ALA A 323 6.90 25.16 -12.93
N SER A 324 7.09 24.23 -13.86
CA SER A 324 6.33 24.11 -15.11
C SER A 324 4.88 23.66 -14.92
N GLY A 325 4.51 23.24 -13.71
CA GLY A 325 3.15 22.90 -13.34
C GLY A 325 2.73 21.50 -13.79
N VAL A 326 1.45 21.37 -14.12
CA VAL A 326 0.82 20.11 -14.53
C VAL A 326 0.29 20.19 -15.95
N SER A 327 0.20 19.04 -16.62
CA SER A 327 -0.36 18.97 -17.97
C SER A 327 -1.23 17.73 -18.19
N ALA A 328 -2.24 17.88 -19.04
CA ALA A 328 -3.10 16.79 -19.48
C ALA A 328 -3.66 17.06 -20.89
N ALA A 329 -3.91 16.00 -21.66
CA ALA A 329 -4.66 16.07 -22.90
C ALA A 329 -6.10 15.60 -22.66
N SER A 330 -7.05 16.54 -22.56
CA SER A 330 -8.47 16.23 -22.45
C SER A 330 -9.30 17.49 -22.55
N GLY A 331 -10.20 17.53 -23.54
CA GLY A 331 -11.23 18.57 -23.63
C GLY A 331 -12.45 18.30 -22.77
N GLY A 332 -12.46 17.31 -21.87
CA GLY A 332 -13.64 16.89 -21.10
C GLY A 332 -13.45 16.96 -19.58
N ASN A 333 -14.11 16.06 -18.87
CA ASN A 333 -14.10 15.97 -17.40
C ASN A 333 -12.69 15.94 -16.80
N HIS A 334 -11.74 15.25 -17.44
CA HIS A 334 -10.38 15.15 -16.92
C HIS A 334 -9.64 16.49 -16.99
N GLY A 335 -9.71 17.19 -18.12
CA GLY A 335 -9.12 18.52 -18.27
C GLY A 335 -9.68 19.51 -17.27
N ALA A 336 -11.01 19.51 -17.07
CA ALA A 336 -11.67 20.38 -16.10
C ALA A 336 -11.26 20.06 -14.65
N ALA A 337 -11.12 18.78 -14.29
CA ALA A 337 -10.68 18.36 -12.97
C ALA A 337 -9.22 18.73 -12.68
N VAL A 338 -8.31 18.53 -13.65
CA VAL A 338 -6.89 18.92 -13.50
C VAL A 338 -6.77 20.43 -13.37
N ALA A 339 -7.46 21.20 -14.22
CA ALA A 339 -7.50 22.65 -14.14
C ALA A 339 -8.04 23.14 -12.79
N TYR A 340 -9.14 22.56 -12.30
CA TYR A 340 -9.71 22.88 -10.99
C TYR A 340 -8.74 22.58 -9.82
N ALA A 341 -8.12 21.39 -9.83
CA ALA A 341 -7.18 21.00 -8.78
C ALA A 341 -5.95 21.90 -8.78
N ALA A 342 -5.42 22.24 -9.95
CA ALA A 342 -4.28 23.14 -10.10
C ALA A 342 -4.59 24.55 -9.61
N MET A 343 -5.76 25.09 -9.97
CA MET A 343 -6.26 26.38 -9.47
C MET A 343 -6.31 26.42 -7.94
N LYS A 344 -6.86 25.39 -7.30
CA LYS A 344 -6.94 25.29 -5.84
C LYS A 344 -5.57 25.15 -5.18
N ARG A 345 -4.61 24.55 -5.86
CA ARG A 345 -3.22 24.36 -5.43
C ARG A 345 -2.32 25.57 -5.71
N GLY A 346 -2.78 26.55 -6.50
CA GLY A 346 -1.96 27.67 -6.95
C GLY A 346 -0.84 27.28 -7.90
N VAL A 347 -1.01 26.20 -8.68
CA VAL A 347 -0.01 25.70 -9.64
C VAL A 347 -0.49 25.91 -11.08
N LYS A 348 0.45 26.06 -12.02
CA LYS A 348 0.14 26.21 -13.44
C LYS A 348 -0.45 24.91 -14.00
N ALA A 349 -1.43 25.02 -14.88
CA ALA A 349 -2.00 23.90 -15.62
C ALA A 349 -2.07 24.21 -17.11
N THR A 350 -1.47 23.35 -17.92
CA THR A 350 -1.53 23.43 -19.39
C THR A 350 -2.33 22.26 -19.94
N ILE A 351 -3.51 22.54 -20.52
CA ILE A 351 -4.45 21.53 -20.99
C ILE A 351 -4.50 21.51 -22.51
N PHE A 352 -4.20 20.36 -23.11
CA PHE A 352 -4.20 20.17 -24.56
C PHE A 352 -5.54 19.63 -25.03
N VAL A 353 -6.11 20.26 -26.05
CA VAL A 353 -7.42 19.89 -26.62
C VAL A 353 -7.35 19.95 -28.15
N PRO A 354 -8.02 19.03 -28.88
CA PRO A 354 -8.07 19.10 -30.33
C PRO A 354 -8.97 20.23 -30.81
N GLU A 355 -8.77 20.68 -32.05
CA GLU A 355 -9.53 21.77 -32.70
C GLU A 355 -11.03 21.50 -32.76
N ILE A 356 -11.43 20.23 -32.83
CA ILE A 356 -12.82 19.78 -32.84
C ILE A 356 -13.52 19.87 -31.47
N SER A 357 -12.82 20.29 -30.42
CA SER A 357 -13.39 20.36 -29.07
C SER A 357 -14.48 21.42 -28.97
N PRO A 358 -15.67 21.10 -28.42
CA PRO A 358 -16.73 22.08 -28.24
C PRO A 358 -16.30 23.29 -27.41
N ALA A 359 -16.64 24.50 -27.85
CA ALA A 359 -16.27 25.75 -27.20
C ALA A 359 -16.68 25.77 -25.71
N ALA A 360 -17.87 25.27 -25.37
CA ALA A 360 -18.36 25.19 -23.99
C ALA A 360 -17.41 24.42 -23.07
N LYS A 361 -16.74 23.38 -23.57
CA LYS A 361 -15.79 22.58 -22.77
C LYS A 361 -14.44 23.26 -22.61
N ILE A 362 -13.97 23.93 -23.67
CA ILE A 362 -12.76 24.77 -23.61
C ILE A 362 -12.95 25.86 -22.55
N GLU A 363 -14.09 26.56 -22.59
CA GLU A 363 -14.41 27.61 -21.61
C GLU A 363 -14.58 27.05 -20.19
N ALA A 364 -15.14 25.84 -20.04
CA ALA A 364 -15.22 25.18 -18.73
C ALA A 364 -13.82 24.90 -18.11
N ILE A 365 -12.81 24.62 -18.94
CA ILE A 365 -11.42 24.43 -18.49
C ILE A 365 -10.78 25.79 -18.19
N LYS A 366 -10.90 26.76 -19.11
CA LYS A 366 -10.34 28.12 -18.94
C LYS A 366 -10.89 28.86 -17.73
N ARG A 367 -12.14 28.62 -17.33
CA ARG A 367 -12.72 29.28 -16.13
C ARG A 367 -11.96 28.97 -14.84
N PHE A 368 -11.17 27.90 -14.82
CA PHE A 368 -10.30 27.53 -13.71
C PHE A 368 -8.87 28.09 -13.85
N GLY A 369 -8.61 28.94 -14.85
CA GLY A 369 -7.31 29.60 -15.03
C GLY A 369 -6.23 28.72 -15.66
N ALA A 370 -6.61 27.62 -16.32
CA ALA A 370 -5.66 26.79 -17.05
C ALA A 370 -5.34 27.39 -18.44
N ASP A 371 -4.09 27.24 -18.85
CA ASP A 371 -3.62 27.54 -20.20
C ASP A 371 -4.11 26.43 -21.15
N VAL A 372 -5.09 26.74 -21.98
CA VAL A 372 -5.63 25.77 -22.94
C VAL A 372 -4.91 25.90 -24.28
N VAL A 373 -4.19 24.84 -24.66
CA VAL A 373 -3.53 24.72 -25.96
C VAL A 373 -4.45 23.96 -26.91
N VAL A 374 -5.02 24.69 -27.86
CA VAL A 374 -5.84 24.10 -28.93
C VAL A 374 -4.94 23.75 -30.10
N GLY A 375 -4.95 22.49 -30.53
CA GLY A 375 -4.21 22.08 -31.72
C GLY A 375 -4.38 20.62 -32.08
N GLY A 376 -4.25 20.33 -33.37
CA GLY A 376 -4.44 18.99 -33.92
C GLY A 376 -5.90 18.70 -34.24
N ALA A 377 -6.12 17.85 -35.25
CA ALA A 377 -7.46 17.54 -35.74
C ALA A 377 -8.19 16.56 -34.81
N GLN A 378 -7.44 15.70 -34.12
CA GLN A 378 -8.00 14.61 -33.31
C GLN A 378 -7.35 14.53 -31.92
N TYR A 379 -7.95 13.74 -31.03
CA TYR A 379 -7.45 13.53 -29.66
C TYR A 379 -5.97 13.07 -29.64
N ASP A 380 -5.60 12.17 -30.55
CA ASP A 380 -4.25 11.61 -30.63
C ASP A 380 -3.19 12.71 -30.90
N ASP A 381 -3.54 13.75 -31.68
CA ASP A 381 -2.67 14.91 -31.94
C ASP A 381 -2.48 15.77 -30.68
N ALA A 382 -3.57 16.02 -29.95
CA ALA A 382 -3.53 16.78 -28.69
C ALA A 382 -2.74 16.02 -27.62
N GLN A 383 -2.86 14.69 -27.57
CA GLN A 383 -2.06 13.83 -26.70
C GLN A 383 -0.57 13.91 -27.05
N ALA A 384 -0.21 13.83 -28.33
CA ALA A 384 1.17 13.95 -28.78
C ALA A 384 1.76 15.34 -28.47
N ALA A 385 0.96 16.41 -28.60
CA ALA A 385 1.37 17.76 -28.22
C ALA A 385 1.63 17.90 -26.70
N CYS A 386 0.74 17.33 -25.88
CA CYS A 386 0.93 17.25 -24.43
C CYS A 386 2.22 16.51 -24.06
N ASP A 387 2.52 15.40 -24.74
CA ASP A 387 3.71 14.58 -24.46
C ASP A 387 5.02 15.29 -24.81
N ARG A 388 5.03 16.05 -25.92
CA ARG A 388 6.15 16.95 -26.26
C ARG A 388 6.34 18.02 -25.20
N PHE A 389 5.28 18.71 -24.80
CA PHE A 389 5.34 19.75 -23.77
C PHE A 389 5.87 19.21 -22.44
N VAL A 390 5.42 18.04 -22.01
CA VAL A 390 5.91 17.37 -20.80
C VAL A 390 7.41 17.05 -20.92
N THR A 391 7.85 16.55 -22.09
CA THR A 391 9.26 16.22 -22.34
C THR A 391 10.15 17.47 -22.32
N GLU A 392 9.68 18.57 -22.90
CA GLU A 392 10.45 19.83 -23.03
C GLU A 392 10.51 20.63 -21.72
N THR A 393 9.42 20.65 -20.95
CA THR A 393 9.27 21.52 -19.77
C THR A 393 9.41 20.78 -18.43
N GLY A 394 9.38 19.44 -18.46
CA GLY A 394 9.33 18.61 -17.28
C GLY A 394 8.00 18.68 -16.52
N ALA A 395 6.93 19.27 -17.08
CA ALA A 395 5.63 19.38 -16.42
C ALA A 395 5.08 18.00 -15.98
N LEU A 396 4.41 17.94 -14.84
CA LEU A 396 3.83 16.69 -14.35
C LEU A 396 2.62 16.30 -15.21
N LYS A 397 2.73 15.20 -15.96
CA LYS A 397 1.63 14.64 -16.75
C LYS A 397 0.62 13.95 -15.85
N ILE A 398 -0.65 14.34 -15.94
CA ILE A 398 -1.74 13.71 -15.19
C ILE A 398 -2.53 12.80 -16.13
N HIS A 399 -2.39 11.48 -15.95
CA HIS A 399 -3.08 10.50 -16.80
C HIS A 399 -4.57 10.38 -16.45
N PRO A 400 -5.49 10.33 -17.45
CA PRO A 400 -6.94 10.36 -17.21
C PRO A 400 -7.53 9.15 -16.50
N PHE A 401 -6.88 7.98 -16.55
CA PHE A 401 -7.40 6.76 -15.91
C PHE A 401 -6.33 5.73 -15.52
N ALA A 402 -5.41 5.37 -16.40
CA ALA A 402 -4.36 4.37 -16.16
C ALA A 402 -3.10 4.94 -15.46
N ALA A 403 -3.27 5.49 -14.26
CA ALA A 403 -2.16 5.79 -13.36
C ALA A 403 -2.56 5.41 -11.93
N VAL A 404 -1.60 4.96 -11.14
CA VAL A 404 -1.81 4.44 -9.78
C VAL A 404 -2.44 5.51 -8.88
N GLU A 405 -1.91 6.72 -8.91
CA GLU A 405 -2.39 7.88 -8.15
C GLU A 405 -3.80 8.29 -8.60
N THR A 406 -4.06 8.22 -9.92
CA THR A 406 -5.40 8.49 -10.45
C THR A 406 -6.40 7.48 -9.92
N ILE A 407 -6.10 6.17 -10.03
CA ILE A 407 -6.98 5.08 -9.59
C ILE A 407 -7.20 5.13 -8.08
N ALA A 408 -6.14 5.32 -7.28
CA ALA A 408 -6.24 5.44 -5.83
C ALA A 408 -7.13 6.63 -5.42
N GLY A 409 -6.96 7.78 -6.09
CA GLY A 409 -7.84 8.93 -5.88
C GLY A 409 -9.29 8.63 -6.25
N GLN A 410 -9.56 7.99 -7.39
CA GLN A 410 -10.94 7.60 -7.74
C GLN A 410 -11.52 6.60 -6.75
N GLY A 411 -10.71 5.70 -6.20
CA GLY A 411 -11.13 4.68 -5.23
C GLY A 411 -11.63 5.24 -3.91
N THR A 412 -11.27 6.48 -3.57
CA THR A 412 -11.83 7.18 -2.39
C THR A 412 -13.35 7.29 -2.45
N LEU A 413 -13.93 7.24 -3.65
CA LEU A 413 -15.37 7.15 -3.83
C LEU A 413 -15.95 5.85 -3.26
N GLY A 414 -15.30 4.70 -3.48
CA GLY A 414 -15.75 3.41 -2.93
C GLY A 414 -15.76 3.44 -1.40
N ARG A 415 -14.69 3.99 -0.81
CA ARG A 415 -14.60 4.23 0.64
C ARG A 415 -15.71 5.10 1.18
N GLU A 416 -15.94 6.26 0.56
CA GLU A 416 -17.03 7.14 0.98
C GLU A 416 -18.40 6.48 0.86
N TRP A 417 -18.60 5.68 -0.19
CA TRP A 417 -19.87 5.00 -0.43
C TRP A 417 -20.14 3.93 0.61
N GLU A 418 -19.14 3.10 0.95
CA GLU A 418 -19.25 2.11 2.04
C GLU A 418 -19.54 2.77 3.39
N LEU A 419 -18.91 3.91 3.70
CA LEU A 419 -19.17 4.65 4.94
C LEU A 419 -20.60 5.20 5.03
N GLN A 420 -21.20 5.58 3.90
CA GLN A 420 -22.56 6.11 3.83
C GLN A 420 -23.63 5.00 3.73
N GLU A 421 -23.28 3.86 3.12
CA GLU A 421 -24.12 2.69 2.89
C GLU A 421 -23.33 1.40 3.20
N PRO A 422 -23.13 1.04 4.49
CA PRO A 422 -22.28 -0.09 4.89
C PRO A 422 -22.84 -1.46 4.50
N ASP A 423 -24.13 -1.51 4.16
CA ASP A 423 -24.85 -2.74 3.87
C ASP A 423 -25.01 -3.02 2.37
N LEU A 424 -24.35 -2.28 1.48
CA LEU A 424 -24.44 -2.51 0.03
C LEU A 424 -24.17 -3.97 -0.33
N ASP A 425 -24.92 -4.47 -1.32
CA ASP A 425 -24.71 -5.78 -1.92
C ASP A 425 -24.07 -5.64 -3.30
N THR A 426 -24.48 -4.63 -4.08
CA THR A 426 -23.94 -4.35 -5.41
C THR A 426 -23.81 -2.86 -5.69
N VAL A 427 -22.78 -2.47 -6.44
CA VAL A 427 -22.64 -1.13 -7.02
C VAL A 427 -22.52 -1.18 -8.55
N LEU A 428 -23.30 -0.35 -9.25
CA LEU A 428 -23.22 -0.16 -10.69
C LEU A 428 -22.34 1.06 -11.01
N VAL A 429 -21.30 0.83 -11.81
CA VAL A 429 -20.27 1.83 -12.11
C VAL A 429 -20.10 1.96 -13.62
N ALA A 430 -20.30 3.18 -14.15
CA ALA A 430 -20.04 3.47 -15.55
C ALA A 430 -18.55 3.31 -15.89
N VAL A 431 -18.24 2.70 -17.03
CA VAL A 431 -16.88 2.37 -17.46
C VAL A 431 -16.58 3.00 -18.82
N GLY A 432 -15.45 3.72 -18.86
CA GLY A 432 -14.78 4.13 -20.10
C GLY A 432 -13.38 3.52 -20.14
N GLY A 433 -12.35 4.33 -19.85
CA GLY A 433 -10.99 3.81 -19.67
C GLY A 433 -10.76 3.01 -18.37
N GLY A 434 -11.80 2.81 -17.56
CA GLY A 434 -11.79 1.91 -16.40
C GLY A 434 -11.07 2.38 -15.11
N GLY A 435 -10.51 3.60 -15.07
CA GLY A 435 -9.84 4.09 -13.85
C GLY A 435 -10.76 4.26 -12.63
N LEU A 436 -12.03 4.62 -12.85
CA LEU A 436 -13.04 4.75 -11.78
C LEU A 436 -13.41 3.40 -11.17
N ILE A 437 -13.84 2.47 -12.03
CA ILE A 437 -14.20 1.12 -11.58
C ILE A 437 -12.98 0.39 -10.99
N SER A 438 -11.77 0.63 -11.50
CA SER A 438 -10.54 0.09 -10.90
C SER A 438 -10.40 0.53 -9.43
N GLY A 439 -10.63 1.81 -9.14
CA GLY A 439 -10.53 2.33 -7.77
C GLY A 439 -11.61 1.77 -6.86
N ILE A 440 -12.86 1.73 -7.33
CA ILE A 440 -13.99 1.18 -6.57
C ILE A 440 -13.83 -0.33 -6.35
N ALA A 441 -13.42 -1.08 -7.37
CA ALA A 441 -13.20 -2.52 -7.28
C ALA A 441 -11.98 -2.87 -6.41
N SER A 442 -10.94 -2.03 -6.42
CA SER A 442 -9.83 -2.14 -5.47
C SER A 442 -10.29 -1.88 -4.03
N TRP A 443 -11.22 -0.92 -3.84
CA TRP A 443 -11.82 -0.69 -2.53
C TRP A 443 -12.70 -1.85 -2.09
N PHE A 444 -13.55 -2.42 -2.93
CA PHE A 444 -14.42 -3.53 -2.54
C PHE A 444 -13.78 -4.92 -2.69
N ALA A 445 -12.50 -4.98 -3.03
CA ALA A 445 -11.69 -6.19 -3.07
C ALA A 445 -11.85 -7.01 -1.78
N GLY A 446 -12.20 -8.30 -1.91
CA GLY A 446 -12.37 -9.20 -0.77
C GLY A 446 -13.62 -8.93 0.09
N SER A 447 -14.42 -7.93 -0.24
CA SER A 447 -15.71 -7.68 0.40
C SER A 447 -16.83 -8.50 -0.25
N LYS A 448 -18.02 -8.51 0.37
CA LYS A 448 -19.23 -9.11 -0.21
C LYS A 448 -19.86 -8.27 -1.35
N VAL A 449 -19.44 -7.01 -1.51
CA VAL A 449 -20.04 -6.07 -2.45
C VAL A 449 -19.62 -6.42 -3.87
N LYS A 450 -20.60 -6.67 -4.75
CA LYS A 450 -20.34 -6.89 -6.18
C LYS A 450 -20.13 -5.56 -6.86
N VAL A 451 -19.04 -5.43 -7.62
CA VAL A 451 -18.80 -4.26 -8.46
C VAL A 451 -19.12 -4.64 -9.90
N VAL A 452 -20.18 -4.04 -10.45
CA VAL A 452 -20.64 -4.30 -11.82
C VAL A 452 -20.29 -3.11 -12.70
N GLY A 453 -19.55 -3.36 -13.77
CA GLY A 453 -19.24 -2.35 -14.78
C GLY A 453 -20.42 -2.13 -15.72
N VAL A 454 -20.58 -0.90 -16.21
CA VAL A 454 -21.59 -0.56 -17.20
C VAL A 454 -20.95 0.17 -18.37
N GLU A 455 -21.03 -0.41 -19.56
CA GLU A 455 -20.47 0.12 -20.80
C GLU A 455 -21.55 0.30 -21.87
N PRO A 456 -21.49 1.34 -22.72
CA PRO A 456 -22.30 1.37 -23.92
C PRO A 456 -21.98 0.19 -24.84
N GLU A 457 -22.98 -0.40 -25.49
CA GLU A 457 -22.79 -1.52 -26.43
C GLU A 457 -21.74 -1.20 -27.52
N GLY A 458 -21.74 0.03 -28.02
CA GLY A 458 -20.80 0.50 -29.03
C GLY A 458 -19.49 1.06 -28.47
N SER A 459 -19.19 0.93 -27.17
CA SER A 459 -17.94 1.37 -26.52
C SER A 459 -17.59 0.48 -25.32
N ARG A 460 -17.26 -0.79 -25.62
CA ARG A 460 -17.14 -1.91 -24.66
C ARG A 460 -15.70 -2.30 -24.28
N ALA A 461 -14.88 -1.33 -23.88
CA ALA A 461 -13.43 -1.51 -23.74
C ALA A 461 -13.03 -2.53 -22.66
N LEU A 462 -13.68 -2.52 -21.50
CA LEU A 462 -13.39 -3.41 -20.39
C LEU A 462 -13.95 -4.81 -20.64
N GLN A 463 -15.19 -4.92 -21.13
CA GLN A 463 -15.78 -6.21 -21.47
C GLN A 463 -14.93 -6.93 -22.53
N ALA A 464 -14.53 -6.23 -23.61
CA ALA A 464 -13.66 -6.82 -24.63
C ALA A 464 -12.31 -7.26 -24.06
N ALA A 465 -11.76 -6.54 -23.07
CA ALA A 465 -10.53 -6.93 -22.41
C ALA A 465 -10.70 -8.20 -21.55
N PHE A 466 -11.84 -8.38 -20.90
CA PHE A 466 -12.17 -9.61 -20.18
C PHE A 466 -12.31 -10.80 -21.14
N ASP A 467 -13.03 -10.64 -22.24
CA ASP A 467 -13.19 -11.67 -23.27
C ASP A 467 -11.83 -12.10 -23.85
N ALA A 468 -10.96 -11.12 -24.12
CA ALA A 468 -9.63 -11.35 -24.68
C ALA A 468 -8.57 -11.79 -23.64
N LYS A 469 -8.91 -11.77 -22.34
CA LYS A 469 -7.97 -11.97 -21.23
C LYS A 469 -6.77 -11.03 -21.25
N GLY A 470 -6.99 -9.79 -21.66
CA GLY A 470 -5.99 -8.73 -21.74
C GLY A 470 -6.50 -7.53 -22.54
N PRO A 471 -5.80 -6.38 -22.48
CA PRO A 471 -6.23 -5.18 -23.20
C PRO A 471 -6.30 -5.41 -24.72
N VAL A 472 -7.42 -5.01 -25.33
CA VAL A 472 -7.67 -5.09 -26.77
C VAL A 472 -8.31 -3.80 -27.26
N GLU A 473 -8.03 -3.43 -28.52
CA GLU A 473 -8.65 -2.26 -29.13
C GLU A 473 -10.10 -2.52 -29.57
N VAL A 474 -10.98 -1.56 -29.31
CA VAL A 474 -12.37 -1.55 -29.73
C VAL A 474 -12.71 -0.28 -30.51
N LYS A 475 -13.74 -0.36 -31.35
CA LYS A 475 -14.35 0.82 -31.95
C LYS A 475 -15.16 1.58 -30.90
N VAL A 476 -15.18 2.90 -31.03
CA VAL A 476 -15.95 3.81 -30.17
C VAL A 476 -17.07 4.42 -31.00
N ALA A 477 -18.30 4.06 -30.68
CA ALA A 477 -19.52 4.59 -31.29
C ALA A 477 -20.65 4.59 -30.25
N SER A 478 -20.89 5.72 -29.60
CA SER A 478 -21.96 5.86 -28.62
C SER A 478 -22.28 7.34 -28.37
N VAL A 479 -23.50 7.67 -27.96
CA VAL A 479 -23.86 8.97 -27.39
C VAL A 479 -23.00 9.35 -26.18
N ALA A 480 -22.45 8.36 -25.47
CA ALA A 480 -21.56 8.53 -24.32
C ALA A 480 -20.07 8.50 -24.67
N ALA A 481 -19.69 8.48 -25.95
CA ALA A 481 -18.29 8.38 -26.39
C ALA A 481 -17.35 9.44 -25.76
N ASP A 482 -17.87 10.62 -25.45
CA ASP A 482 -17.07 11.69 -24.84
C ASP A 482 -16.60 11.38 -23.40
N SER A 483 -17.38 10.62 -22.64
CA SER A 483 -17.09 10.28 -21.25
C SER A 483 -16.68 8.82 -21.06
N LEU A 484 -17.21 7.91 -21.89
CA LEU A 484 -17.02 6.47 -21.82
C LEU A 484 -16.31 5.86 -23.06
N GLY A 485 -15.94 6.66 -24.06
CA GLY A 485 -15.38 6.17 -25.32
C GLY A 485 -13.88 5.90 -25.28
N ALA A 486 -13.43 4.91 -24.52
CA ALA A 486 -12.05 4.44 -24.57
C ALA A 486 -11.85 3.37 -25.66
N ARG A 487 -10.73 3.43 -26.39
CA ARG A 487 -10.38 2.38 -27.37
C ARG A 487 -9.86 1.11 -26.70
N ASN A 488 -9.26 1.20 -25.52
CA ASN A 488 -8.86 0.07 -24.69
C ASN A 488 -8.70 0.55 -23.23
N VAL A 489 -8.68 -0.37 -22.27
CA VAL A 489 -8.50 -0.06 -20.83
C VAL A 489 -7.03 0.03 -20.38
N GLY A 490 -6.10 -0.53 -21.15
CA GLY A 490 -4.69 -0.67 -20.77
C GLY A 490 -4.44 -1.74 -19.71
N GLN A 491 -3.17 -2.12 -19.54
CA GLN A 491 -2.77 -3.27 -18.71
C GLN A 491 -3.07 -3.07 -17.23
N LEU A 492 -2.78 -1.89 -16.69
CA LEU A 492 -3.00 -1.57 -15.27
C LEU A 492 -4.46 -1.75 -14.85
N VAL A 493 -5.39 -1.24 -15.66
CA VAL A 493 -6.83 -1.36 -15.38
C VAL A 493 -7.28 -2.80 -15.49
N TYR A 494 -6.84 -3.54 -16.51
CA TYR A 494 -7.15 -4.95 -16.66
C TYR A 494 -6.67 -5.77 -15.45
N ASP A 495 -5.42 -5.56 -15.00
CA ASP A 495 -4.85 -6.29 -13.87
C ASP A 495 -5.59 -5.99 -12.55
N VAL A 496 -6.05 -4.75 -12.35
CA VAL A 496 -6.85 -4.40 -11.18
C VAL A 496 -8.24 -5.04 -11.24
N THR A 497 -8.88 -5.03 -12.41
CA THR A 497 -10.32 -5.30 -12.55
C THR A 497 -10.64 -6.78 -12.78
N ARG A 498 -9.75 -7.57 -13.39
CA ARG A 498 -10.03 -8.96 -13.82
C ARG A 498 -10.52 -9.90 -12.72
N ASP A 499 -10.13 -9.65 -11.46
CA ASP A 499 -10.46 -10.49 -10.30
C ASP A 499 -11.39 -9.76 -9.30
N SER A 500 -11.82 -8.52 -9.59
CA SER A 500 -12.53 -7.64 -8.64
C SER A 500 -13.83 -7.06 -9.17
N VAL A 501 -14.01 -7.05 -10.49
CA VAL A 501 -15.26 -6.70 -11.16
C VAL A 501 -16.01 -8.00 -11.45
N ASP A 502 -17.28 -8.06 -11.04
CA ASP A 502 -18.12 -9.25 -11.17
C ASP A 502 -18.44 -9.55 -12.64
N HIS A 503 -18.96 -8.56 -13.35
CA HIS A 503 -19.16 -8.58 -14.81
C HIS A 503 -19.35 -7.15 -15.34
N VAL A 504 -19.48 -7.04 -16.66
CA VAL A 504 -19.82 -5.79 -17.35
C VAL A 504 -21.18 -5.93 -18.04
N ALA A 505 -22.14 -5.09 -17.67
CA ALA A 505 -23.41 -4.94 -18.35
C ALA A 505 -23.27 -3.98 -19.53
N LEU A 506 -23.69 -4.42 -20.72
CA LEU A 506 -23.75 -3.56 -21.91
C LEU A 506 -25.11 -2.88 -22.02
N VAL A 507 -25.11 -1.58 -22.33
CA VAL A 507 -26.32 -0.77 -22.44
C VAL A 507 -26.46 -0.10 -23.80
N PRO A 508 -27.66 -0.12 -24.42
CA PRO A 508 -27.90 0.62 -25.65
C PRO A 508 -27.99 2.12 -25.37
N ASP A 509 -27.58 2.95 -26.34
CA ASP A 509 -27.61 4.41 -26.24
C ASP A 509 -29.01 4.97 -25.92
N ALA A 510 -30.07 4.29 -26.37
CA ALA A 510 -31.44 4.66 -26.07
C ALA A 510 -31.74 4.59 -24.56
N ALA A 511 -31.23 3.56 -23.86
CA ALA A 511 -31.39 3.43 -22.41
C ALA A 511 -30.58 4.47 -21.64
N ILE A 512 -29.39 4.83 -22.13
CA ILE A 512 -28.60 5.93 -21.57
C ILE A 512 -29.37 7.25 -21.67
N THR A 513 -29.93 7.52 -22.85
CA THR A 513 -30.70 8.73 -23.14
C THR A 513 -31.98 8.80 -22.29
N GLU A 514 -32.71 7.68 -22.17
CA GLU A 514 -33.87 7.56 -21.28
C GLU A 514 -33.49 7.84 -19.82
N ALA A 515 -32.38 7.27 -19.35
CA ALA A 515 -31.87 7.51 -18.00
C ALA A 515 -31.51 8.99 -17.75
N GLN A 516 -30.96 9.70 -18.75
CA GLN A 516 -30.77 11.16 -18.64
C GLN A 516 -32.11 11.87 -18.45
N GLY A 517 -33.14 11.47 -19.20
CA GLY A 517 -34.48 12.03 -19.09
C GLY A 517 -35.12 11.78 -17.71
N VAL A 518 -34.98 10.58 -17.17
CA VAL A 518 -35.44 10.22 -15.82
C VAL A 518 -34.72 11.06 -14.76
N LEU A 519 -33.39 11.15 -14.81
CA LEU A 519 -32.59 11.93 -13.85
C LEU A 519 -32.95 13.42 -13.87
N TRP A 520 -33.22 13.98 -15.05
CA TRP A 520 -33.68 15.35 -15.16
C TRP A 520 -35.12 15.55 -14.68
N ARG A 521 -36.07 14.73 -15.16
CA ARG A 521 -37.50 14.92 -14.90
C ARG A 521 -37.84 14.71 -13.42
N ASP A 522 -37.26 13.68 -12.81
CA ASP A 522 -37.67 13.19 -11.51
C ASP A 522 -36.76 13.73 -10.38
N PHE A 523 -35.48 14.00 -10.69
CA PHE A 523 -34.48 14.42 -9.70
C PHE A 523 -33.87 15.80 -9.97
N ARG A 524 -34.19 16.43 -11.11
CA ARG A 524 -33.60 17.72 -11.54
C ARG A 524 -32.08 17.68 -11.68
N LEU A 525 -31.54 16.50 -11.99
CA LEU A 525 -30.13 16.29 -12.22
C LEU A 525 -29.83 16.38 -13.73
N ALA A 526 -29.17 17.46 -14.14
CA ALA A 526 -28.64 17.60 -15.50
C ALA A 526 -27.35 16.79 -15.63
N VAL A 527 -27.44 15.58 -16.17
CA VAL A 527 -26.31 14.65 -16.24
C VAL A 527 -25.83 14.45 -17.67
N GLU A 528 -24.54 14.19 -17.83
CA GLU A 528 -23.98 13.77 -19.12
C GLU A 528 -24.33 12.29 -19.39
N PRO A 529 -24.23 11.80 -20.65
CA PRO A 529 -24.59 10.42 -20.96
C PRO A 529 -23.82 9.39 -20.11
N GLY A 530 -22.52 9.59 -19.87
CA GLY A 530 -21.75 8.71 -19.00
C GLY A 530 -22.23 8.68 -17.55
N GLY A 531 -22.74 9.81 -17.05
CA GLY A 531 -23.34 9.90 -15.72
C GLY A 531 -24.69 9.18 -15.60
N ALA A 532 -25.36 8.91 -16.71
CA ALA A 532 -26.65 8.21 -16.76
C ALA A 532 -26.51 6.70 -17.06
N ALA A 533 -25.37 6.24 -17.57
CA ALA A 533 -25.20 4.87 -18.06
C ALA A 533 -25.52 3.80 -17.01
N ALA A 534 -25.08 3.98 -15.76
CA ALA A 534 -25.34 3.03 -14.68
C ALA A 534 -26.84 2.88 -14.36
N LEU A 535 -27.60 3.98 -14.39
CA LEU A 535 -29.05 3.92 -14.27
C LEU A 535 -29.69 3.27 -15.51
N GLY A 536 -29.16 3.58 -16.70
CA GLY A 536 -29.60 2.95 -17.95
C GLY A 536 -29.57 1.43 -17.89
N ALA A 537 -28.54 0.84 -17.27
CA ALA A 537 -28.44 -0.61 -17.07
C ALA A 537 -29.57 -1.19 -16.23
N LEU A 538 -30.02 -0.47 -15.20
CA LEU A 538 -31.15 -0.86 -14.38
C LEU A 538 -32.47 -0.71 -15.15
N LEU A 539 -32.66 0.42 -15.84
CA LEU A 539 -33.91 0.72 -16.55
C LEU A 539 -34.19 -0.25 -17.71
N CYS A 540 -33.17 -0.59 -18.51
CA CYS A 540 -33.35 -1.51 -19.62
C CYS A 540 -33.26 -3.00 -19.21
N GLY A 541 -32.96 -3.29 -17.94
CA GLY A 541 -32.81 -4.64 -17.43
C GLY A 541 -31.53 -5.35 -17.92
N ALA A 542 -30.52 -4.61 -18.39
CA ALA A 542 -29.18 -5.16 -18.64
C ALA A 542 -28.53 -5.63 -17.33
N TYR A 543 -28.84 -4.96 -16.22
CA TYR A 543 -28.62 -5.47 -14.88
C TYR A 543 -29.97 -5.73 -14.20
N LYS A 544 -30.13 -6.94 -13.65
CA LYS A 544 -31.36 -7.38 -12.98
C LYS A 544 -31.04 -7.72 -11.53
N PRO A 545 -31.37 -6.83 -10.59
CA PRO A 545 -31.07 -7.10 -9.19
C PRO A 545 -31.95 -8.23 -8.64
N ALA A 546 -31.42 -8.92 -7.63
CA ALA A 546 -32.18 -9.86 -6.83
C ALA A 546 -33.17 -9.14 -5.92
N LYS A 547 -34.22 -9.86 -5.50
CA LYS A 547 -35.19 -9.33 -4.55
C LYS A 547 -34.52 -8.96 -3.22
N GLY A 548 -34.75 -7.74 -2.76
CA GLY A 548 -34.20 -7.22 -1.51
C GLY A 548 -32.71 -6.86 -1.57
N GLU A 549 -32.08 -6.93 -2.74
CA GLU A 549 -30.69 -6.52 -2.94
C GLU A 549 -30.51 -5.03 -2.65
N ARG A 550 -29.47 -4.68 -1.88
CA ARG A 550 -29.10 -3.27 -1.62
C ARG A 550 -28.20 -2.77 -2.74
N LEU A 551 -28.81 -2.06 -3.69
CA LEU A 551 -28.20 -1.66 -4.95
C LEU A 551 -27.79 -0.18 -4.93
N GLY A 552 -26.50 0.08 -5.10
CA GLY A 552 -25.96 1.41 -5.35
C GLY A 552 -25.82 1.69 -6.85
N VAL A 553 -26.37 2.81 -7.33
CA VAL A 553 -26.23 3.26 -8.73
C VAL A 553 -25.44 4.57 -8.77
N LEU A 554 -24.32 4.57 -9.50
CA LEU A 554 -23.44 5.74 -9.57
C LEU A 554 -23.88 6.73 -10.65
N VAL A 555 -24.07 7.99 -10.25
CA VAL A 555 -24.24 9.12 -11.18
C VAL A 555 -22.91 9.87 -11.27
N CYS A 556 -22.04 9.47 -12.21
CA CYS A 556 -20.61 9.81 -12.14
C CYS A 556 -20.23 11.24 -12.61
N GLY A 557 -21.09 11.94 -13.36
CA GLY A 557 -20.76 13.24 -13.93
C GLY A 557 -21.93 13.99 -14.57
N ALA A 558 -21.76 15.30 -14.74
CA ALA A 558 -22.81 16.24 -15.15
C ALA A 558 -22.39 17.32 -16.16
N ASN A 559 -21.21 17.21 -16.78
CA ASN A 559 -20.75 18.21 -17.76
C ASN A 559 -21.41 18.01 -19.14
N VAL A 560 -22.74 18.14 -19.16
CA VAL A 560 -23.61 17.94 -20.31
C VAL A 560 -23.79 19.23 -21.11
N ASP A 561 -23.96 19.09 -22.42
CA ASP A 561 -24.48 20.17 -23.27
C ASP A 561 -25.99 20.31 -23.03
N LEU A 562 -26.39 21.45 -22.43
CA LEU A 562 -27.78 21.70 -22.09
C LEU A 562 -28.71 21.75 -23.31
N THR A 563 -28.20 22.07 -24.51
CA THR A 563 -29.00 22.02 -25.74
C THR A 563 -29.32 20.58 -26.11
N LYS A 564 -28.34 19.68 -25.97
CA LYS A 564 -28.55 18.25 -26.19
C LYS A 564 -29.48 17.65 -25.14
N LEU A 565 -29.32 18.04 -23.87
CA LEU A 565 -30.21 17.58 -22.81
C LEU A 565 -31.64 18.08 -23.06
N ALA A 566 -31.83 19.35 -23.44
CA ALA A 566 -33.14 19.89 -23.76
C ALA A 566 -33.85 19.11 -24.88
N ALA A 567 -33.11 18.64 -25.90
CA ALA A 567 -33.68 17.81 -26.97
C ALA A 567 -34.13 16.41 -26.50
N ILE A 568 -33.61 15.91 -25.36
CA ILE A 568 -33.98 14.62 -24.78
C ILE A 568 -35.22 14.75 -23.90
N VAL A 569 -35.38 15.88 -23.21
CA VAL A 569 -36.38 16.07 -22.14
C VAL A 569 -37.52 17.02 -22.51
N GLY A 570 -37.42 17.66 -23.67
CA GLY A 570 -38.34 18.67 -24.19
C GLY A 570 -39.57 18.11 -24.87
#